data_AF-A0A940V5V8-F1
#
_entry.id   AF-A0A940V5V8-F1
#
_cell.length_a   1.000
_cell.length_b   1.000
_cell.length_c   1.000
_cell.angle_alpha   90.00
_cell.angle_beta   90.00
_cell.angle_gamma   90.00
#
_symmetry.space_group_name_H-M   'P 1'
#
loop_
_entity.id
_entity.type
_entity.pdbx_description
1 polymer ?
#
loop_
_entity_poly.entity_id
_entity_poly.type
_entity_poly.pdbx_seq_one_letter_code
_entity_poly.pdbx_strand_id
1 'polypeptide(L)'
;MYSVLIRIFLVCSHENANYIYYNKTINSKCDHVNIVKFRNETNPVILIFWYLIRSRKVWKGLNMTYKTSGVCSREINFEIDENTNTITALNFKGGCNGNANGISKLAVGMSVDDVIRKLEGVTCDHRSTSCPDQLAKALKEWRS
;
A
#
# COMPACT_ATOMS: atom_id res chain seq x y z
N MET A 1 37.28 26.64 -13.63
CA MET A 1 36.95 25.22 -13.33
C MET A 1 36.24 25.16 -12.00
N TYR A 2 34.90 25.14 -12.00
CA TYR A 2 34.13 24.89 -10.78
C TYR A 2 33.63 23.44 -10.83
N SER A 3 34.19 22.58 -9.99
CA SER A 3 33.78 21.19 -9.87
C SER A 3 32.44 21.14 -9.12
N VAL A 4 31.37 20.79 -9.83
CA VAL A 4 30.01 20.74 -9.29
C VAL A 4 29.82 19.43 -8.52
N LEU A 5 29.91 19.48 -7.20
CA LEU A 5 29.53 18.37 -6.32
C LEU A 5 27.99 18.31 -6.23
N ILE A 6 27.38 17.41 -7.01
CA ILE A 6 25.95 17.07 -6.93
C ILE A 6 25.72 16.34 -5.60
N ARG A 7 25.03 16.98 -4.64
CA ARG A 7 24.58 16.32 -3.40
C ARG A 7 23.24 15.63 -3.64
N ILE A 8 23.24 14.30 -3.61
CA ILE A 8 22.02 13.47 -3.66
C ILE A 8 21.52 13.28 -2.22
N PHE A 9 20.30 13.73 -1.92
CA PHE A 9 19.66 13.52 -0.62
C PHE A 9 18.74 12.31 -0.70
N LEU A 10 19.13 11.22 -0.02
CA LEU A 10 18.25 10.07 0.24
C LEU A 10 17.66 10.23 1.64
N VAL A 11 16.35 10.39 1.74
CA VAL A 11 15.63 10.39 3.02
C VAL A 11 15.08 8.98 3.22
N CYS A 12 15.61 8.25 4.21
CA CYS A 12 15.06 6.97 4.64
C CYS A 12 14.40 7.19 6.01
N SER A 13 13.11 6.88 6.11
CA SER A 13 12.34 7.04 7.34
C SER A 13 12.37 5.72 8.09
N HIS A 14 13.22 5.64 9.12
CA HIS A 14 13.00 4.74 10.24
C HIS A 14 12.99 5.59 11.51
N GLU A 15 12.17 5.13 12.45
CA GLU A 15 11.76 5.77 13.69
C GLU A 15 12.89 6.54 14.40
N ASN A 16 12.61 7.80 14.71
CA ASN A 16 13.36 8.66 15.65
C ASN A 16 14.87 8.82 15.39
N ALA A 17 15.24 9.64 14.39
CA ALA A 17 16.30 10.66 14.51
C ALA A 17 16.69 11.26 13.15
N ASN A 18 17.01 12.56 13.16
CA ASN A 18 17.74 13.21 12.07
C ASN A 18 19.20 12.70 12.07
N TYR A 19 19.66 12.08 10.98
CA TYR A 19 21.09 11.85 10.78
C TYR A 19 21.55 12.14 9.36
N ILE A 20 22.73 12.79 9.29
CA ILE A 20 23.50 13.06 8.07
C ILE A 20 24.41 11.85 7.85
N TYR A 21 24.30 11.18 6.69
CA TYR A 21 25.27 10.14 6.32
C TYR A 21 25.85 10.42 4.92
N TYR A 22 27.17 10.60 4.88
CA TYR A 22 27.97 10.59 3.66
C TYR A 22 28.36 9.14 3.32
N ASN A 23 28.22 8.77 2.04
CA ASN A 23 28.76 7.56 1.41
C ASN A 23 28.56 6.22 2.14
N LYS A 24 27.46 5.51 1.86
CA LYS A 24 27.44 4.03 1.91
C LYS A 24 26.38 3.45 0.97
N THR A 25 26.75 2.42 0.23
CA THR A 25 25.88 1.64 -0.65
C THR A 25 24.80 0.95 0.19
N ILE A 26 23.53 1.27 -0.04
CA ILE A 26 22.40 0.68 0.69
C ILE A 26 21.99 -0.61 -0.01
N ASN A 27 22.19 -1.74 0.67
CA ASN A 27 21.78 -3.07 0.23
C ASN A 27 20.71 -3.57 1.22
N SER A 28 19.44 -3.29 0.93
CA SER A 28 18.27 -4.04 1.44
C SER A 28 16.99 -3.46 0.85
N LYS A 29 16.12 -4.37 0.39
CA LYS A 29 14.82 -4.18 -0.26
C LYS A 29 14.05 -2.93 0.21
N CYS A 30 14.10 -1.87 -0.60
CA CYS A 30 13.18 -0.74 -0.51
C CYS A 30 12.44 -0.69 -1.85
N ASP A 31 11.23 -1.25 -1.93
CA ASP A 31 10.55 -1.42 -3.22
C ASP A 31 9.96 -0.12 -3.80
N HIS A 32 10.08 1.02 -3.09
CA HIS A 32 9.73 2.33 -3.66
C HIS A 32 10.68 3.44 -3.21
N VAL A 33 11.77 3.64 -3.96
CA VAL A 33 12.60 4.85 -3.89
C VAL A 33 12.05 5.86 -4.89
N ASN A 34 11.36 6.91 -4.43
CA ASN A 34 11.04 8.06 -5.26
C ASN A 34 12.27 8.99 -5.32
N ILE A 35 13.04 8.89 -6.40
CA ILE A 35 14.17 9.80 -6.67
C ILE A 35 13.61 11.13 -7.15
N VAL A 36 13.43 12.09 -6.23
CA VAL A 36 13.12 13.47 -6.60
C VAL A 36 14.44 14.19 -6.90
N LYS A 37 14.72 14.42 -8.19
CA LYS A 37 15.82 15.31 -8.62
C LYS A 37 15.40 16.76 -8.36
N PHE A 38 15.99 17.39 -7.34
CA PHE A 38 15.82 18.82 -7.10
C PHE A 38 16.79 19.60 -8.00
N ARG A 39 16.27 20.50 -8.85
CA ARG A 39 17.05 21.61 -9.40
C ARG A 39 17.27 22.61 -8.28
N ASN A 40 18.50 23.12 -8.16
CA ASN A 40 18.85 24.16 -7.19
C ASN A 40 18.09 25.45 -7.51
N GLU A 41 16.95 25.69 -6.86
CA GLU A 41 16.18 26.94 -6.93
C GLU A 41 16.31 27.70 -5.60
N THR A 42 16.96 28.86 -5.58
CA THR A 42 17.25 29.65 -4.36
C THR A 42 16.13 30.62 -3.96
N ASN A 43 14.98 30.58 -4.65
CA ASN A 43 13.89 31.51 -4.38
C ASN A 43 13.07 31.08 -3.14
N PRO A 44 13.02 31.89 -2.07
CA PRO A 44 12.37 31.53 -0.80
C PRO A 44 10.84 31.37 -0.92
N VAL A 45 10.19 32.06 -1.87
CA VAL A 45 8.74 31.89 -2.14
C VAL A 45 8.47 30.53 -2.77
N ILE A 46 9.36 30.10 -3.68
CA ILE A 46 9.29 28.77 -4.31
C ILE A 46 9.61 27.68 -3.28
N LEU A 47 10.56 27.88 -2.37
CA LEU A 47 10.88 26.94 -1.29
C LEU A 47 9.70 26.74 -0.32
N ILE A 48 9.00 27.80 0.08
CA ILE A 48 7.79 27.70 0.92
C ILE A 48 6.68 26.99 0.15
N PHE A 49 6.50 27.30 -1.14
CA PHE A 49 5.54 26.61 -2.00
C PHE A 49 5.84 25.11 -2.11
N TRP A 50 7.12 24.73 -2.29
CA TRP A 50 7.54 23.33 -2.26
C TRP A 50 7.36 22.68 -0.88
N TYR A 51 7.61 23.40 0.21
CA TYR A 51 7.39 22.89 1.57
C TYR A 51 5.91 22.57 1.83
N LEU A 52 5.00 23.45 1.41
CA LEU A 52 3.56 23.25 1.51
C LEU A 52 3.06 22.13 0.58
N ILE A 53 3.63 21.98 -0.62
CA ILE A 53 3.32 20.85 -1.52
C ILE A 53 3.86 19.51 -0.97
N ARG A 54 5.01 19.54 -0.28
CA ARG A 54 5.67 18.37 0.34
C ARG A 54 4.93 17.83 1.57
N SER A 55 3.91 18.53 2.07
CA SER A 55 2.99 18.05 3.11
C SER A 55 1.91 17.10 2.58
N ARG A 56 1.90 16.77 1.28
CA ARG A 56 1.06 15.70 0.74
C ARG A 56 1.54 14.36 1.29
N LYS A 57 0.82 13.86 2.31
CA LYS A 57 0.91 12.51 2.90
C LYS A 57 1.35 11.49 1.83
N VAL A 58 2.54 10.93 2.01
CA VAL A 58 2.97 9.74 1.28
C VAL A 58 2.08 8.61 1.77
N TRP A 59 1.24 8.06 0.91
CA TRP A 59 0.39 6.92 1.22
C TRP A 59 1.30 5.71 1.47
N LYS A 60 1.34 5.22 2.71
CA LYS A 60 2.01 3.96 3.04
C LYS A 60 0.99 2.85 2.82
N GLY A 61 1.00 2.29 1.61
CA GLY A 61 0.16 1.16 1.24
C GLY A 61 0.84 -0.15 1.62
N LEU A 62 0.17 -0.98 2.42
CA LEU A 62 0.59 -2.36 2.69
C LEU A 62 -0.01 -3.27 1.63
N ASN A 63 0.83 -3.98 0.87
CA ASN A 63 0.38 -4.98 -0.10
C ASN A 63 0.51 -6.38 0.49
N MET A 64 -0.57 -7.15 0.44
CA MET A 64 -0.62 -8.52 0.95
C MET A 64 -1.20 -9.47 -0.07
N THR A 65 -0.67 -10.70 -0.06
CA THR A 65 -1.15 -11.81 -0.86
C THR A 65 -1.57 -12.95 0.06
N TYR A 66 -2.85 -13.28 0.02
CA TYR A 66 -3.45 -14.34 0.81
C TYR A 66 -3.79 -15.55 -0.06
N LYS A 67 -3.32 -16.74 0.33
CA LYS A 67 -3.64 -17.98 -0.37
C LYS A 67 -4.93 -18.56 0.17
N THR A 68 -5.93 -18.69 -0.69
CA THR A 68 -7.25 -19.16 -0.29
C THR A 68 -7.34 -20.68 -0.32
N SER A 69 -8.19 -21.24 0.54
CA SER A 69 -8.44 -22.68 0.59
C SER A 69 -9.94 -22.99 0.57
N GLY A 70 -10.32 -24.11 -0.07
CA GLY A 70 -11.71 -24.56 -0.12
C GLY A 70 -12.64 -23.74 -1.04
N VAL A 71 -12.12 -22.80 -1.83
CA VAL A 71 -12.92 -21.88 -2.67
C VAL A 71 -12.48 -21.84 -4.14
N CYS A 72 -13.18 -21.03 -4.94
CA CYS A 72 -12.99 -20.83 -6.37
C CYS A 72 -11.69 -20.10 -6.74
N SER A 73 -11.36 -19.07 -5.96
CA SER A 73 -10.14 -18.30 -6.08
C SER A 73 -8.97 -19.07 -5.48
N ARG A 74 -7.77 -18.80 -5.98
CA ARG A 74 -6.50 -19.40 -5.51
C ARG A 74 -5.76 -18.44 -4.60
N GLU A 75 -5.81 -17.15 -4.92
CA GLU A 75 -5.12 -16.10 -4.18
C GLU A 75 -5.95 -14.82 -4.17
N ILE A 76 -5.76 -14.00 -3.15
CA ILE A 76 -6.36 -12.67 -3.00
C ILE A 76 -5.23 -11.69 -2.71
N ASN A 77 -5.09 -10.68 -3.56
CA ASN A 77 -4.11 -9.63 -3.41
C ASN A 77 -4.84 -8.36 -3.03
N PHE A 78 -4.46 -7.71 -1.94
CA PHE A 78 -5.08 -6.47 -1.50
C PHE A 78 -4.07 -5.48 -0.97
N GLU A 79 -4.40 -4.21 -1.11
CA GLU A 79 -3.63 -3.10 -0.58
C GLU A 79 -4.47 -2.31 0.40
N ILE A 80 -3.87 -1.94 1.53
CA ILE A 80 -4.52 -1.16 2.59
C ILE A 80 -3.68 0.07 2.89
N ASP A 81 -4.33 1.23 3.02
CA ASP A 81 -3.69 2.42 3.57
C ASP A 81 -3.64 2.33 5.10
N GLU A 82 -2.43 2.23 5.65
CA GLU A 82 -2.20 2.16 7.10
C GLU A 82 -2.79 3.35 7.89
N ASN A 83 -2.91 4.52 7.25
CA ASN A 83 -3.38 5.72 7.94
C ASN A 83 -4.91 5.73 8.11
N THR A 84 -5.63 5.13 7.18
CA THR A 84 -7.09 5.18 7.14
C THR A 84 -7.73 3.82 7.36
N ASN A 85 -6.94 2.73 7.37
CA ASN A 85 -7.41 1.35 7.37
C ASN A 85 -8.45 1.09 6.28
N THR A 86 -8.24 1.69 5.10
CA THR A 86 -9.10 1.54 3.94
C THR A 86 -8.44 0.71 2.86
N ILE A 87 -9.22 -0.11 2.17
CA ILE A 87 -8.73 -0.93 1.06
C ILE A 87 -8.53 -0.03 -0.16
N THR A 88 -7.30 0.08 -0.65
CA THR A 88 -6.96 0.91 -1.82
C THR A 88 -6.98 0.10 -3.11
N ALA A 89 -6.68 -1.19 -3.04
CA ALA A 89 -6.76 -2.11 -4.17
C ALA A 89 -7.15 -3.52 -3.69
N LEU A 90 -7.86 -4.26 -4.55
CA LEU A 90 -8.24 -5.65 -4.29
C LEU A 90 -8.33 -6.42 -5.61
N ASN A 91 -7.66 -7.55 -5.71
CA ASN A 91 -7.66 -8.41 -6.88
C ASN A 91 -7.66 -9.89 -6.50
N PHE A 92 -8.62 -10.64 -7.02
CA PHE A 92 -8.68 -12.09 -6.86
C PHE A 92 -7.96 -12.79 -8.02
N LYS A 93 -7.16 -13.80 -7.72
CA LYS A 93 -6.57 -14.70 -8.72
C LYS A 93 -7.41 -15.97 -8.84
N GLY A 94 -8.05 -16.13 -9.99
CA GLY A 94 -8.96 -17.26 -10.26
C GLY A 94 -10.35 -17.08 -9.66
N GLY A 95 -11.24 -18.03 -9.94
CA GLY A 95 -12.66 -17.95 -9.61
C GLY A 95 -13.49 -17.31 -10.72
N CYS A 96 -14.73 -16.91 -10.37
CA CYS A 96 -15.63 -16.25 -11.30
C CYS A 96 -15.17 -14.81 -11.58
N ASN A 97 -14.71 -14.55 -12.79
CA ASN A 97 -14.14 -13.24 -13.19
C ASN A 97 -15.13 -12.08 -12.96
N GLY A 98 -16.41 -12.26 -13.29
CA GLY A 98 -17.43 -11.23 -13.10
C GLY A 98 -17.64 -10.86 -11.63
N ASN A 99 -17.92 -11.86 -10.78
CA ASN A 99 -18.18 -11.63 -9.36
C ASN A 99 -16.93 -11.17 -8.61
N ALA A 100 -15.76 -11.73 -8.92
CA ALA A 100 -14.48 -11.33 -8.34
C ALA A 100 -14.19 -9.84 -8.62
N ASN A 101 -14.31 -9.41 -9.87
CA ASN A 101 -14.09 -8.01 -10.23
C ASN A 101 -15.16 -7.08 -9.63
N GLY A 102 -16.41 -7.55 -9.54
CA GLY A 102 -17.48 -6.81 -8.88
C GLY A 102 -17.16 -6.54 -7.41
N ILE A 103 -16.81 -7.59 -6.66
CA ILE A 103 -16.44 -7.49 -5.23
C ILE A 103 -15.20 -6.61 -5.07
N SER A 104 -14.18 -6.81 -5.91
CA SER A 104 -12.98 -5.97 -5.94
C SER A 104 -13.30 -4.49 -6.02
N LYS A 105 -14.16 -4.10 -6.99
CA LYS A 105 -14.54 -2.69 -7.17
C LYS A 105 -15.39 -2.14 -6.03
N LEU A 106 -16.25 -2.97 -5.43
CA LEU A 106 -17.11 -2.55 -4.33
C LEU A 106 -16.36 -2.38 -3.02
N ALA A 107 -15.34 -3.21 -2.77
CA ALA A 107 -14.59 -3.17 -1.52
C ALA A 107 -13.50 -2.08 -1.50
N VAL A 108 -13.01 -1.65 -2.67
CA VAL A 108 -12.06 -0.53 -2.75
C VAL A 108 -12.71 0.76 -2.25
N GLY A 109 -12.02 1.46 -1.35
CA GLY A 109 -12.49 2.66 -0.67
C GLY A 109 -13.31 2.40 0.61
N MET A 110 -13.59 1.14 0.94
CA MET A 110 -14.25 0.78 2.19
C MET A 110 -13.24 0.58 3.33
N SER A 111 -13.70 0.79 4.57
CA SER A 111 -12.92 0.42 5.75
C SER A 111 -12.78 -1.10 5.84
N VAL A 112 -11.65 -1.58 6.33
CA VAL A 112 -11.39 -3.01 6.51
C VAL A 112 -12.45 -3.67 7.40
N ASP A 113 -12.88 -3.00 8.48
CA ASP A 113 -13.89 -3.53 9.40
C ASP A 113 -15.28 -3.66 8.75
N ASP A 114 -15.67 -2.71 7.90
CA ASP A 114 -16.95 -2.79 7.18
C ASP A 114 -16.96 -3.94 6.18
N VAL A 115 -15.84 -4.17 5.49
CA VAL A 115 -15.71 -5.28 4.55
C VAL A 115 -15.78 -6.62 5.27
N ILE A 116 -15.07 -6.77 6.39
CA ILE A 116 -15.14 -7.95 7.24
C ILE A 116 -16.59 -8.21 7.67
N ARG A 117 -17.25 -7.20 8.23
CA ARG A 117 -18.64 -7.31 8.73
C ARG A 117 -19.65 -7.69 7.64
N LYS A 118 -19.45 -7.21 6.41
CA LYS A 118 -20.36 -7.48 5.29
C LYS A 118 -20.16 -8.85 4.66
N LEU A 119 -18.93 -9.37 4.67
CA LEU A 119 -18.55 -10.56 3.91
C LEU A 119 -18.31 -11.80 4.78
N GLU A 120 -18.12 -11.63 6.08
CA GLU A 120 -17.95 -12.74 7.01
C GLU A 120 -19.16 -13.68 7.01
N GLY A 121 -18.88 -14.98 6.93
CA GLY A 121 -19.90 -16.02 7.00
C GLY A 121 -20.69 -16.23 5.70
N VAL A 122 -20.37 -15.49 4.62
CA VAL A 122 -20.96 -15.76 3.31
C VAL A 122 -20.48 -17.13 2.82
N THR A 123 -21.40 -18.04 2.57
CA THR A 123 -21.11 -19.39 2.07
C THR A 123 -21.43 -19.51 0.58
N CYS A 124 -20.90 -20.54 -0.07
CA CYS A 124 -21.13 -20.80 -1.49
C CYS A 124 -21.71 -22.21 -1.66
N ASP A 125 -23.01 -22.30 -1.91
CA ASP A 125 -23.79 -23.53 -2.03
C ASP A 125 -23.41 -24.58 -0.98
N HIS A 126 -22.70 -25.64 -1.41
CA HIS A 126 -22.31 -26.78 -0.59
C HIS A 126 -20.99 -26.58 0.20
N ARG A 127 -20.34 -25.42 0.07
CA ARG A 127 -19.06 -25.12 0.73
C ARG A 127 -19.30 -24.37 2.03
N SER A 128 -18.52 -24.71 3.07
CA SER A 128 -18.53 -24.02 4.36
C SER A 128 -17.91 -22.60 4.33
N THR A 129 -17.46 -22.14 3.17
CA THR A 129 -16.81 -20.84 2.97
C THR A 129 -16.97 -20.41 1.51
N SER A 130 -16.72 -19.13 1.22
CA SER A 130 -16.81 -18.54 -0.12
C SER A 130 -15.66 -17.60 -0.41
N CYS A 131 -15.50 -17.21 -1.67
CA CYS A 131 -14.47 -16.27 -2.12
C CYS A 131 -14.54 -14.92 -1.34
N PRO A 132 -15.71 -14.31 -1.05
CA PRO A 132 -15.81 -13.15 -0.15
C PRO A 132 -15.55 -13.46 1.35
N ASP A 133 -15.97 -14.62 1.87
CA ASP A 133 -15.68 -14.99 3.27
C ASP A 133 -14.18 -15.22 3.51
N GLN A 134 -13.46 -15.76 2.52
CA GLN A 134 -12.01 -15.86 2.56
C GLN A 134 -11.32 -14.49 2.56
N LEU A 135 -11.88 -13.49 1.87
CA LEU A 135 -11.40 -12.11 1.98
C LEU A 135 -11.57 -11.58 3.41
N ALA A 136 -12.71 -11.81 4.06
CA ALA A 136 -12.91 -11.40 5.44
C ALA A 136 -11.89 -12.05 6.40
N LYS A 137 -11.58 -13.33 6.20
CA LYS A 137 -10.53 -14.03 6.97
C LYS A 137 -9.14 -13.44 6.73
N ALA A 138 -8.79 -13.17 5.47
CA ALA A 138 -7.52 -12.54 5.12
C ALA A 138 -7.35 -11.15 5.77
N LEU A 139 -8.42 -10.36 5.78
CA LEU A 139 -8.43 -9.04 6.42
C LEU A 139 -8.36 -9.13 7.95
N LYS A 140 -8.96 -10.15 8.57
CA LYS A 140 -8.81 -10.41 10.01
C LYS A 140 -7.38 -10.80 10.38
N GLU A 141 -6.75 -11.66 9.57
CA GLU A 141 -5.35 -12.05 9.76
C GLU A 141 -4.43 -10.84 9.63
N TRP A 142 -4.67 -9.96 8.66
CA TRP A 142 -3.94 -8.71 8.53
C TRP A 142 -4.05 -7.80 9.75
N ARG A 143 -5.24 -7.73 10.36
CA ARG A 143 -5.53 -6.87 11.52
C ARG A 143 -4.94 -7.39 12.84
N SER A 144 -4.57 -8.68 12.89
CA SER A 144 -4.14 -9.37 14.13
C SER A 144 -2.67 -9.12 14.44
#